data_AF-A0A832DIP6-F1
#
_entry.id   AF-A0A832DIP6-F1
#
_cell.length_a   1.000
_cell.length_b   1.000
_cell.length_c   1.000
_cell.angle_alpha   90.00
_cell.angle_beta   90.00
_cell.angle_gamma   90.00
#
_symmetry.space_group_name_H-M   'P 1'
#
loop_
_entity.id
_entity.type
_entity.pdbx_description
1 polymer ?
#
loop_
_entity_poly.entity_id
_entity_poly.type
_entity_poly.pdbx_seq_one_letter_code
_entity_poly.pdbx_strand_id
1 'polypeptide(L)'
;MWRKIMVFGLVLVAGPAWAQDASNDRPLTAAGRQVDQSATGSDQGRVTSRIVEQWKGTEFTFEKGAAARELTAQDVQDYRAKGLGYGEISILLALAAKQDSQTPLAVSEIHAMRTTDGMGWGNIAKELGYTSLGSVVSSVKKTDQTLRADRAQRVDRTGKGGKPDSTARIEKAERPGRPEKIERVEKVERVERVERPQRPERPEKPEKGR
;
A
#
# COMPACT_ATOMS: atom_id res chain seq x y z
N MET A 1 -62.92 -17.13 11.42
CA MET A 1 -62.23 -18.40 11.69
C MET A 1 -60.78 -18.28 11.23
N TRP A 2 -59.86 -18.48 12.20
CA TRP A 2 -58.43 -18.82 12.14
C TRP A 2 -57.45 -18.04 11.22
N ARG A 3 -56.71 -17.12 11.87
CA ARG A 3 -55.32 -16.78 11.52
C ARG A 3 -54.41 -17.93 11.98
N LYS A 4 -53.73 -18.60 11.05
CA LYS A 4 -52.59 -19.46 11.38
C LYS A 4 -51.34 -18.58 11.50
N ILE A 5 -50.92 -18.28 12.72
CA ILE A 5 -49.60 -17.72 13.01
C ILE A 5 -48.63 -18.90 13.00
N MET A 6 -47.88 -19.04 11.91
CA MET A 6 -46.78 -19.98 11.83
C MET A 6 -45.55 -19.29 12.44
N VAL A 7 -45.30 -19.53 13.72
CA VAL A 7 -44.07 -19.11 14.40
C VAL A 7 -42.96 -20.02 13.90
N PHE A 8 -42.18 -19.57 12.93
CA PHE A 8 -40.90 -20.18 12.59
C PHE A 8 -39.93 -19.87 13.74
N GLY A 9 -39.70 -20.85 14.60
CA GLY A 9 -38.66 -20.80 15.62
C GLY A 9 -37.29 -20.66 14.94
N LEU A 10 -36.68 -19.49 15.08
CA LEU A 10 -35.29 -19.26 14.71
C LEU A 10 -34.41 -20.03 15.71
N VAL A 11 -34.04 -21.26 15.37
CA VAL A 11 -32.98 -21.99 16.07
C VAL A 11 -31.66 -21.34 15.67
N LEU A 12 -31.18 -20.40 16.48
CA LEU A 12 -29.80 -19.91 16.43
C LEU A 12 -28.89 -21.05 16.88
N VAL A 13 -28.42 -21.87 15.95
CA VAL A 13 -27.32 -22.80 16.19
C VAL A 13 -26.07 -21.94 16.39
N ALA A 14 -25.70 -21.70 17.65
CA ALA A 14 -24.41 -21.11 17.99
C ALA A 14 -23.32 -22.08 17.55
N GLY A 15 -22.78 -21.85 16.36
CA GLY A 15 -21.61 -22.56 15.88
C GLY A 15 -20.45 -22.35 16.88
N PRO A 16 -19.57 -23.34 17.04
CA PRO A 16 -18.45 -23.21 17.95
C PRO A 16 -17.59 -21.97 17.61
N ALA A 17 -17.10 -21.26 18.64
CA ALA A 17 -16.30 -20.03 18.48
C ALA A 17 -15.08 -20.20 17.55
N TRP A 18 -14.50 -21.40 17.47
CA TRP A 18 -13.39 -21.71 16.57
C TRP A 18 -13.78 -21.67 15.07
N ALA A 19 -15.05 -21.87 14.72
CA ALA A 19 -15.53 -21.71 13.36
C ALA A 19 -15.62 -20.23 12.94
N GLN A 20 -15.92 -19.34 13.90
CA GLN A 20 -15.88 -17.89 13.68
C GLN A 20 -14.43 -17.38 13.60
N ASP A 21 -13.53 -17.92 14.40
CA ASP A 21 -12.11 -17.52 14.39
C ASP A 21 -11.41 -17.89 13.08
N ALA A 22 -11.63 -19.11 12.58
CA ALA A 22 -11.14 -19.49 11.26
C ALA A 22 -11.72 -18.62 10.14
N SER A 23 -12.97 -18.15 10.27
CA SER A 23 -13.62 -17.32 9.26
C SER A 23 -13.08 -15.89 9.23
N ASN A 24 -12.73 -15.33 10.39
CA ASN A 24 -12.18 -13.98 10.50
C ASN A 24 -10.69 -13.91 10.13
N ASP A 25 -9.93 -14.98 10.34
CA ASP A 25 -8.50 -15.01 9.98
C ASP A 25 -8.26 -15.13 8.46
N ARG A 26 -9.04 -15.98 7.79
CA ARG A 26 -8.90 -16.32 6.37
C ARG A 26 -8.66 -15.15 5.43
N PRO A 27 -9.42 -14.04 5.45
CA PRO A 27 -9.26 -12.98 4.46
C PRO A 27 -7.91 -12.26 4.56
N LEU A 28 -7.41 -12.01 5.78
CA LEU A 28 -6.10 -11.39 5.98
C LEU A 28 -4.99 -12.35 5.62
N THR A 29 -5.05 -13.59 6.10
CA THR A 29 -4.07 -14.63 5.77
C THR A 29 -3.99 -14.88 4.25
N ALA A 30 -5.12 -14.89 3.55
CA ALA A 30 -5.15 -15.01 2.09
C ALA A 30 -4.57 -13.77 1.38
N ALA A 31 -4.88 -12.56 1.84
CA ALA A 31 -4.33 -11.32 1.28
C ALA A 31 -2.81 -11.23 1.50
N GLY A 32 -2.32 -11.56 2.69
CA GLY A 32 -0.88 -11.63 2.97
C GLY A 32 -0.17 -12.64 2.07
N ARG A 33 -0.73 -13.84 1.92
CA ARG A 33 -0.17 -14.85 1.01
C ARG A 33 -0.06 -14.36 -0.44
N GLN A 34 -1.02 -13.55 -0.92
CA GLN A 34 -0.93 -12.96 -2.26
C GLN A 34 0.24 -11.98 -2.38
N VAL A 35 0.45 -11.13 -1.37
CA VAL A 35 1.61 -10.24 -1.30
C VAL A 35 2.91 -11.04 -1.35
N ASP A 36 3.04 -12.11 -0.56
CA ASP A 36 4.24 -12.96 -0.56
C ASP A 36 4.50 -13.63 -1.91
N GLN A 37 3.43 -14.13 -2.55
CA GLN A 37 3.52 -14.68 -3.91
C GLN A 37 3.98 -13.62 -4.92
N SER A 38 3.50 -12.39 -4.81
CA SER A 38 3.88 -11.28 -5.68
C SER A 38 5.31 -10.78 -5.39
N ALA A 39 5.76 -10.89 -4.15
CA ALA A 39 7.14 -10.62 -3.75
C ALA A 39 8.11 -11.72 -4.22
N THR A 40 7.65 -12.95 -4.41
CA THR A 40 8.47 -14.07 -4.87
C THR A 40 9.02 -13.81 -6.28
N GLY A 41 10.35 -13.88 -6.43
CA GLY A 41 11.04 -13.58 -7.69
C GLY A 41 11.23 -12.09 -7.99
N SER A 42 10.79 -11.20 -7.08
CA SER A 42 11.12 -9.78 -7.10
C SER A 42 12.36 -9.50 -6.25
N ASP A 43 13.07 -8.40 -6.55
CA ASP A 43 14.17 -7.93 -5.71
C ASP A 43 13.64 -7.50 -4.32
N GLN A 44 14.26 -8.01 -3.25
CA GLN A 44 13.83 -7.75 -1.87
C GLN A 44 13.89 -6.26 -1.50
N GLY A 45 14.92 -5.56 -1.98
CA GLY A 45 15.06 -4.12 -1.79
C GLY A 45 13.89 -3.37 -2.40
N ARG A 46 13.49 -3.73 -3.62
CA ARG A 46 12.36 -3.14 -4.32
C ARG A 46 11.03 -3.40 -3.61
N VAL A 47 10.75 -4.63 -3.20
CA VAL A 47 9.51 -4.95 -2.46
C VAL A 47 9.43 -4.08 -1.19
N THR A 48 10.56 -3.96 -0.49
CA THR A 48 10.69 -3.08 0.69
C THR A 48 10.39 -1.62 0.35
N SER A 49 11.01 -1.08 -0.71
CA SER A 49 10.75 0.29 -1.15
C SER A 49 9.28 0.55 -1.48
N ARG A 50 8.59 -0.42 -2.11
CA ARG A 50 7.16 -0.30 -2.42
C ARG A 50 6.27 -0.28 -1.18
N ILE A 51 6.60 -1.09 -0.17
CA ILE A 51 5.88 -1.10 1.11
C ILE A 51 6.10 0.25 1.83
N VAL A 52 7.34 0.74 1.88
CA VAL A 52 7.65 2.06 2.47
C VAL A 52 6.94 3.19 1.74
N GLU A 53 6.95 3.18 0.40
CA GLU A 53 6.28 4.17 -0.44
C GLU A 53 4.76 4.20 -0.21
N GLN A 54 4.13 3.04 -0.03
CA GLN A 54 2.69 2.95 0.24
C GLN A 54 2.30 3.67 1.54
N TRP A 55 3.16 3.59 2.56
CA TRP A 55 2.90 4.10 3.90
C TRP A 55 3.57 5.46 4.16
N LYS A 56 4.09 6.11 3.12
CA LYS A 56 4.70 7.44 3.23
C LYS A 56 3.69 8.45 3.81
N GLY A 57 4.11 9.22 4.80
CA GLY A 57 3.23 10.16 5.54
C GLY A 57 2.31 9.49 6.56
N THR A 58 2.44 8.18 6.80
CA THR A 58 1.77 7.48 7.90
C THR A 58 2.78 7.27 9.03
N GLU A 59 2.40 7.68 10.23
CA GLU A 59 3.22 7.47 11.42
C GLU A 59 2.81 6.18 12.14
N PHE A 60 3.81 5.44 12.60
CA PHE A 60 3.65 4.18 13.32
C PHE A 60 4.40 4.24 14.64
N THR A 61 3.79 3.68 15.68
CA THR A 61 4.48 3.36 16.93
C THR A 61 5.06 1.96 16.79
N PHE A 62 6.37 1.82 16.62
CA PHE A 62 6.99 0.50 16.41
C PHE A 62 7.20 -0.27 17.70
N GLU A 63 7.63 0.41 18.75
CA GLU A 63 7.92 -0.16 20.07
C GLU A 63 7.00 0.46 21.12
N LYS A 64 6.63 -0.31 22.13
CA LYS A 64 5.76 0.16 23.21
C LYS A 64 6.40 1.37 23.90
N GLY A 65 5.68 2.49 23.93
CA GLY A 65 6.15 3.74 24.54
C GLY A 65 7.15 4.55 23.70
N ALA A 66 7.45 4.13 22.47
CA ALA A 66 8.22 4.93 21.53
C ALA A 66 7.37 6.04 20.89
N ALA A 67 8.03 7.07 20.38
CA ALA A 67 7.38 8.09 19.57
C ALA A 67 6.91 7.51 18.22
N ALA A 68 5.75 7.96 17.75
CA ALA A 68 5.28 7.64 16.41
C ALA A 68 6.23 8.23 15.37
N ARG A 69 6.57 7.45 14.34
CA ARG A 69 7.46 7.87 13.25
C ARG A 69 7.12 7.15 11.96
N GLU A 70 7.59 7.66 10.84
CA GLU A 70 7.39 7.02 9.54
C GLU A 70 8.08 5.65 9.45
N LEU A 71 7.53 4.80 8.59
CA LEU A 71 8.10 3.50 8.23
C LEU A 71 9.37 3.68 7.39
N THR A 72 10.44 3.03 7.81
CA THR A 72 11.71 3.00 7.07
C THR A 72 11.95 1.65 6.42
N ALA A 73 12.90 1.60 5.47
CA ALA A 73 13.34 0.34 4.88
C ALA A 73 13.96 -0.60 5.93
N GLN A 74 14.63 -0.04 6.94
CA GLN A 74 15.24 -0.81 8.03
C GLN A 74 14.16 -1.53 8.85
N ASP A 75 13.06 -0.87 9.19
CA ASP A 75 11.98 -1.49 9.96
C ASP A 75 11.41 -2.73 9.25
N VAL A 76 11.19 -2.63 7.93
CA VAL A 76 10.71 -3.77 7.14
C VAL A 76 11.75 -4.90 7.14
N GLN A 77 13.03 -4.58 7.00
CA GLN A 77 14.11 -5.57 7.05
C GLN A 77 14.24 -6.23 8.42
N ASP A 78 14.03 -5.48 9.51
CA ASP A 78 14.08 -6.02 10.87
C ASP A 78 12.95 -7.03 11.10
N TYR A 79 11.73 -6.76 10.61
CA TYR A 79 10.65 -7.75 10.66
C TYR A 79 10.90 -8.94 9.73
N ARG A 80 11.52 -8.74 8.56
CA ARG A 80 11.95 -9.85 7.69
C ARG A 80 12.99 -10.74 8.39
N ALA A 81 13.93 -10.14 9.11
CA ALA A 81 14.94 -10.86 9.89
C ALA A 81 14.33 -11.63 11.07
N LYS A 82 13.22 -11.14 11.64
CA LYS A 82 12.39 -11.86 12.63
C LYS A 82 11.59 -13.03 12.03
N GLY A 83 11.69 -13.27 10.73
CA GLY A 83 11.08 -14.42 10.04
C GLY A 83 9.74 -14.13 9.36
N LEU A 84 9.25 -12.89 9.38
CA LEU A 84 7.95 -12.56 8.81
C LEU A 84 8.01 -12.45 7.28
N GLY A 85 6.96 -12.91 6.61
CA GLY A 85 6.72 -12.63 5.19
C GLY A 85 6.45 -11.15 4.90
N TYR A 86 6.59 -10.71 3.64
CA TYR A 86 6.14 -9.37 3.24
C TYR A 86 4.62 -9.21 3.38
N GLY A 87 3.86 -10.30 3.22
CA GLY A 87 2.44 -10.36 3.47
C GLY A 87 2.08 -10.13 4.93
N GLU A 88 2.75 -10.83 5.84
CA GLU A 88 2.56 -10.65 7.28
C GLU A 88 2.94 -9.24 7.74
N ILE A 89 4.07 -8.71 7.25
CA ILE A 89 4.47 -7.33 7.50
C ILE A 89 3.41 -6.35 6.98
N SER A 90 2.85 -6.59 5.79
CA SER A 90 1.79 -5.75 5.24
C SER A 90 0.52 -5.77 6.10
N ILE A 91 0.17 -6.93 6.67
CA ILE A 91 -0.96 -7.04 7.59
C ILE A 91 -0.68 -6.31 8.90
N LEU A 92 0.51 -6.48 9.49
CA LEU A 92 0.91 -5.76 10.72
C LEU A 92 0.81 -4.25 10.54
N LEU A 93 1.39 -3.73 9.46
CA LEU A 93 1.35 -2.30 9.16
C LEU A 93 -0.08 -1.83 8.90
N ALA A 94 -0.89 -2.60 8.18
CA ALA A 94 -2.28 -2.24 7.95
C ALA A 94 -3.11 -2.23 9.24
N LEU A 95 -2.87 -3.17 10.16
CA LEU A 95 -3.51 -3.22 11.47
C LEU A 95 -3.02 -2.12 12.40
N ALA A 96 -1.77 -1.67 12.30
CA ALA A 96 -1.27 -0.57 13.11
C ALA A 96 -1.76 0.79 12.59
N ALA A 97 -1.73 1.00 11.28
CA ALA A 97 -2.11 2.29 10.67
C ALA A 97 -3.61 2.58 10.71
N LYS A 98 -4.45 1.55 10.84
CA LYS A 98 -5.91 1.68 10.75
C LYS A 98 -6.60 1.54 12.10
N GLN A 99 -5.88 1.66 13.21
CA GLN A 99 -6.46 1.47 14.53
C GLN A 99 -7.41 2.63 14.82
N ASP A 100 -8.63 2.31 15.23
CA ASP A 100 -9.61 3.31 15.67
C ASP A 100 -9.58 3.49 17.20
N SER A 101 -8.61 2.87 17.88
CA SER A 101 -8.45 2.92 19.35
C SER A 101 -7.82 4.24 19.81
N GLN A 102 -8.28 4.75 20.96
CA GLN A 102 -7.70 5.91 21.64
C GLN A 102 -6.25 5.66 22.11
N THR A 103 -5.89 4.39 22.30
CA THR A 103 -4.54 3.95 22.67
C THR A 103 -4.05 2.95 21.62
N PRO A 104 -3.45 3.42 20.51
CA PRO A 104 -2.96 2.54 19.46
C PRO A 104 -1.83 1.64 19.99
N LEU A 105 -1.95 0.33 19.76
CA LEU A 105 -0.91 -0.63 20.11
C LEU A 105 0.28 -0.50 19.16
N ALA A 106 1.48 -0.70 19.69
CA ALA A 106 2.69 -0.69 18.88
C ALA A 106 2.74 -1.87 17.91
N VAL A 107 3.43 -1.72 16.78
CA VAL A 107 3.62 -2.79 15.77
C VAL A 107 4.23 -4.04 16.41
N SER A 108 5.18 -3.86 17.35
CA SER A 108 5.78 -4.94 18.15
C SER A 108 4.77 -5.68 19.04
N GLU A 109 3.79 -4.98 19.63
CA GLU A 109 2.75 -5.59 20.47
C GLU A 109 1.78 -6.42 19.61
N ILE A 110 1.36 -5.89 18.44
CA ILE A 110 0.53 -6.64 17.48
C ILE A 110 1.28 -7.90 17.00
N HIS A 111 2.58 -7.78 16.75
CA HIS A 111 3.43 -8.91 16.39
C HIS A 111 3.54 -9.94 17.53
N ALA A 112 3.67 -9.50 18.77
CA ALA A 112 3.70 -10.38 19.94
C ALA A 112 2.38 -11.17 20.10
N MET A 113 1.21 -10.53 19.88
CA MET A 113 -0.08 -11.23 19.92
C MET A 113 -0.17 -12.36 18.87
N ARG A 114 0.48 -12.17 17.71
CA ARG A 114 0.50 -13.20 16.66
C ARG A 114 1.42 -14.37 16.99
N THR A 115 2.61 -14.08 17.52
CA THR A 115 3.69 -15.05 17.68
C THR A 115 3.71 -15.70 19.05
N THR A 116 3.54 -14.91 20.11
CA THR A 116 3.56 -15.36 21.50
C THR A 116 2.21 -15.97 21.90
N ASP A 117 1.11 -15.28 21.62
CA ASP A 117 -0.23 -15.73 22.04
C ASP A 117 -0.88 -16.68 21.02
N GLY A 118 -0.25 -16.87 19.86
CA GLY A 118 -0.72 -17.73 18.78
C GLY A 118 -2.04 -17.28 18.14
N MET A 119 -2.48 -16.03 18.40
CA MET A 119 -3.75 -15.54 17.90
C MET A 119 -3.75 -15.41 16.37
N GLY A 120 -4.89 -15.71 15.74
CA GLY A 120 -5.09 -15.39 14.33
C GLY A 120 -5.26 -13.88 14.11
N TRP A 121 -5.03 -13.40 12.89
CA TRP A 121 -5.18 -11.98 12.53
C TRP A 121 -6.57 -11.44 12.83
N GLY A 122 -7.60 -12.28 12.66
CA GLY A 122 -8.97 -11.92 12.99
C GLY A 122 -9.19 -11.67 14.48
N ASN A 123 -8.53 -12.42 15.36
CA ASN A 123 -8.65 -12.25 16.81
C ASN A 123 -7.84 -11.06 17.31
N ILE A 124 -6.63 -10.88 16.77
CA ILE A 124 -5.81 -9.68 17.04
C ILE A 124 -6.61 -8.43 16.66
N ALA A 125 -7.27 -8.43 15.51
CA ALA A 125 -8.10 -7.30 15.11
C ALA A 125 -9.31 -7.08 16.04
N LYS A 126 -9.97 -8.13 16.54
CA LYS A 126 -11.04 -7.97 17.55
C LYS A 126 -10.52 -7.35 18.84
N GLU A 127 -9.36 -7.78 19.34
CA GLU A 127 -8.69 -7.20 20.52
C GLU A 127 -8.33 -5.73 20.31
N LEU A 128 -7.95 -5.38 19.08
CA LEU A 128 -7.71 -3.99 18.66
C LEU A 128 -9.01 -3.16 18.47
N GLY A 129 -10.18 -3.77 18.62
CA GLY A 129 -11.48 -3.10 18.51
C GLY A 129 -12.05 -3.02 17.08
N TYR A 130 -11.48 -3.73 16.11
CA TYR A 130 -12.01 -3.73 14.74
C TYR A 130 -13.35 -4.48 14.66
N THR A 131 -14.35 -3.80 14.12
CA THR A 131 -15.65 -4.42 13.76
C THR A 131 -15.60 -5.13 12.41
N SER A 132 -14.70 -4.70 11.52
CA SER A 132 -14.49 -5.34 10.21
C SER A 132 -13.04 -5.23 9.75
N LEU A 133 -12.57 -6.24 9.02
CA LEU A 133 -11.22 -6.30 8.44
C LEU A 133 -11.16 -5.71 7.03
N GLY A 134 -12.26 -5.15 6.53
CA GLY A 134 -12.35 -4.71 5.13
C GLY A 134 -11.31 -3.66 4.76
N SER A 135 -11.10 -2.67 5.64
CA SER A 135 -10.09 -1.61 5.46
C SER A 135 -8.67 -2.17 5.45
N VAL A 136 -8.36 -3.06 6.39
CA VAL A 136 -7.06 -3.72 6.53
C VAL A 136 -6.77 -4.60 5.32
N VAL A 137 -7.71 -5.47 4.94
CA VAL A 137 -7.62 -6.34 3.76
C VAL A 137 -7.44 -5.51 2.49
N SER A 138 -8.15 -4.38 2.36
CA SER A 138 -8.01 -3.48 1.21
C SER A 138 -6.60 -2.88 1.14
N SER A 139 -6.04 -2.43 2.26
CA SER A 139 -4.66 -1.94 2.31
C SER A 139 -3.63 -3.01 1.91
N VAL A 140 -3.79 -4.25 2.38
CA VAL A 140 -2.89 -5.36 2.02
C VAL A 140 -3.02 -5.72 0.54
N LYS A 141 -4.25 -5.76 0.00
CA LYS A 141 -4.49 -5.99 -1.45
C LYS A 141 -3.89 -4.89 -2.32
N LYS A 142 -3.88 -3.64 -1.86
CA LYS A 142 -3.24 -2.53 -2.56
C LYS A 142 -1.73 -2.74 -2.68
N THR A 143 -1.09 -3.28 -1.63
CA THR A 143 0.32 -3.67 -1.66
C THR A 143 0.56 -4.73 -2.73
N ASP A 144 -0.23 -5.81 -2.72
CA ASP A 144 -0.15 -6.86 -3.73
C ASP A 144 -0.32 -6.32 -5.16
N GLN A 145 -1.34 -5.50 -5.40
CA GLN A 145 -1.60 -4.90 -6.71
C GLN A 145 -0.42 -4.04 -7.18
N THR A 146 0.21 -3.31 -6.27
CA THR A 146 1.37 -2.45 -6.57
C THR A 146 2.58 -3.29 -6.95
N LEU A 147 2.83 -4.39 -6.23
CA LEU A 147 3.91 -5.34 -6.56
C LEU A 147 3.67 -6.03 -7.90
N ARG A 148 2.42 -6.43 -8.18
CA ARG A 148 2.04 -7.04 -9.47
C ARG A 148 2.21 -6.07 -10.63
N ALA A 149 1.79 -4.83 -10.47
CA ALA A 149 1.95 -3.79 -11.49
C ALA A 149 3.44 -3.50 -11.79
N ASP A 150 4.28 -3.41 -10.75
CA ASP A 150 5.72 -3.23 -10.93
C ASP A 150 6.35 -4.40 -11.72
N ARG A 151 5.98 -5.64 -11.37
CA ARG A 151 6.45 -6.84 -12.08
C ARG A 151 6.00 -6.85 -13.54
N ALA A 152 4.73 -6.53 -13.82
CA ALA A 152 4.21 -6.48 -15.19
C ALA A 152 4.95 -5.44 -16.04
N GLN A 153 5.21 -4.25 -15.47
CA GLN A 153 5.98 -3.20 -16.15
C GLN A 153 7.40 -3.66 -16.50
N ARG A 154 8.03 -4.47 -15.65
CA ARG A 154 9.35 -5.05 -15.95
C ARG A 154 9.29 -6.03 -17.12
N VAL A 155 8.32 -6.95 -17.11
CA VAL A 155 8.17 -7.94 -18.18
C VAL A 155 7.97 -7.26 -19.53
N ASP A 156 7.16 -6.20 -19.62
CA ASP A 156 6.99 -5.42 -20.86
C ASP A 156 8.30 -4.76 -21.31
N ARG A 157 9.05 -4.14 -20.40
CA ARG A 157 10.36 -3.53 -20.71
C ARG A 157 11.41 -4.54 -21.16
N THR A 158 11.47 -5.71 -20.54
CA THR A 158 12.40 -6.78 -20.94
C THR A 158 11.95 -7.53 -22.19
N GLY A 159 10.65 -7.59 -22.47
CA GLY A 159 10.07 -8.24 -23.66
C GLY A 159 10.19 -7.40 -24.94
N LYS A 160 10.18 -6.07 -24.83
CA LYS A 160 10.39 -5.14 -25.97
C LYS A 160 11.86 -4.79 -26.24
N GLY A 161 12.81 -5.34 -25.49
CA GLY A 161 14.20 -4.88 -25.44
C GLY A 161 15.27 -5.87 -25.92
N GLY A 162 14.95 -6.77 -26.83
CA GLY A 162 15.94 -7.63 -27.50
C GLY A 162 16.75 -6.86 -28.55
N LYS A 163 17.58 -5.90 -28.15
CA LYS A 163 18.68 -5.38 -28.99
C LYS A 163 19.97 -5.46 -28.18
N PRO A 164 20.96 -6.28 -28.60
CA PRO A 164 22.18 -6.45 -27.84
C PRO A 164 23.01 -5.17 -27.96
N ASP A 165 23.20 -4.48 -26.83
CA ASP A 165 24.27 -3.50 -26.70
C ASP A 165 25.58 -4.28 -26.57
N SER A 166 26.15 -4.63 -27.71
CA SER A 166 27.52 -5.11 -27.82
C SER A 166 28.29 -4.14 -28.70
N THR A 167 29.27 -3.50 -28.05
CA THR A 167 30.56 -3.08 -28.59
C THR A 167 30.59 -1.91 -29.58
N ALA A 168 30.74 -0.70 -29.03
CA ALA A 168 31.71 0.28 -29.54
C ALA A 168 32.50 0.80 -28.32
N ARG A 169 33.42 -0.02 -27.81
CA ARG A 169 34.85 0.04 -28.14
C ARG A 169 35.45 1.40 -27.73
N ILE A 170 36.15 1.31 -26.61
CA ILE A 170 37.25 2.17 -26.16
C ILE A 170 38.09 2.63 -27.37
N GLU A 171 38.02 3.91 -27.71
CA GLU A 171 39.14 4.67 -28.31
C GLU A 171 39.30 6.00 -27.56
N LYS A 172 40.09 5.90 -26.50
CA LYS A 172 41.15 6.83 -26.12
C LYS A 172 41.37 7.99 -27.12
N ALA A 173 40.92 9.20 -26.76
CA ALA A 173 41.47 10.45 -27.28
C ALA A 173 41.47 11.51 -26.17
N GLU A 174 42.65 11.71 -25.62
CA GLU A 174 43.18 12.91 -24.93
C GLU A 174 42.24 14.11 -24.71
N ARG A 175 42.02 14.43 -23.43
CA ARG A 175 42.14 15.83 -22.96
C ARG A 175 43.62 16.23 -23.08
N PRO A 176 43.99 17.47 -23.45
CA PRO A 176 43.72 18.65 -22.60
C PRO A 176 43.56 20.01 -23.33
N GLY A 177 43.01 21.02 -22.63
CA GLY A 177 43.06 22.43 -23.07
C GLY A 177 41.95 23.31 -22.48
N ARG A 178 42.31 24.14 -21.50
CA ARG A 178 41.48 25.03 -20.64
C ARG A 178 41.34 26.45 -21.31
N PRO A 179 40.79 27.51 -20.66
CA PRO A 179 39.40 27.98 -20.52
C PRO A 179 39.16 29.43 -21.07
N GLU A 180 38.08 30.10 -20.60
CA GLU A 180 37.67 31.53 -20.74
C GLU A 180 36.80 31.80 -22.00
N LYS A 181 35.65 32.48 -21.95
CA LYS A 181 35.31 33.71 -21.23
C LYS A 181 33.81 34.03 -21.43
N ILE A 182 33.25 34.90 -20.55
CA ILE A 182 31.99 35.68 -20.67
C ILE A 182 30.73 34.86 -20.26
N GLU A 183 30.16 34.94 -19.05
CA GLU A 183 29.86 36.06 -18.13
C GLU A 183 28.94 37.12 -18.75
N ARG A 184 27.60 36.97 -18.61
CA ARG A 184 26.68 38.08 -18.26
C ARG A 184 25.19 37.65 -18.21
N VAL A 185 24.59 37.86 -17.03
CA VAL A 185 23.27 38.52 -16.78
C VAL A 185 22.05 37.64 -17.07
N GLU A 186 21.40 36.96 -16.11
CA GLU A 186 20.68 37.40 -14.87
C GLU A 186 19.68 38.55 -15.09
N LYS A 187 18.42 38.38 -14.64
CA LYS A 187 17.23 39.27 -14.80
C LYS A 187 16.65 39.27 -16.23
N VAL A 188 15.36 38.96 -16.43
CA VAL A 188 14.23 39.77 -15.94
C VAL A 188 13.08 38.90 -15.43
N GLU A 189 12.82 39.07 -14.15
CA GLU A 189 11.59 38.81 -13.41
C GLU A 189 10.45 39.73 -13.93
N ARG A 190 9.20 39.25 -13.91
CA ARG A 190 7.95 40.04 -13.83
C ARG A 190 7.36 40.64 -15.12
N VAL A 191 6.32 39.99 -15.64
CA VAL A 191 5.05 40.70 -15.98
C VAL A 191 3.89 39.82 -15.52
N GLU A 192 3.47 40.10 -14.29
CA GLU A 192 2.18 39.78 -13.72
C GLU A 192 1.10 40.63 -14.42
N ARG A 193 -0.09 40.05 -14.61
CA ARG A 193 -1.39 40.76 -14.72
C ARG A 193 -1.78 41.35 -16.09
N VAL A 194 -2.65 40.64 -16.81
CA VAL A 194 -3.78 41.27 -17.53
C VAL A 194 -5.05 40.50 -17.16
N GLU A 195 -5.97 41.23 -16.54
CA GLU A 195 -7.28 40.81 -16.03
C GLU A 195 -8.21 40.22 -17.11
N ARG A 196 -9.06 39.28 -16.66
CA ARG A 196 -10.34 38.94 -17.30
C ARG A 196 -11.20 40.19 -17.53
N PRO A 197 -12.08 40.13 -18.54
CA PRO A 197 -13.48 40.43 -18.26
C PRO A 197 -14.44 39.31 -18.67
N GLN A 198 -15.65 39.42 -18.14
CA GLN A 198 -16.68 38.40 -17.98
C GLN A 198 -17.48 38.05 -19.26
N ARG A 199 -18.12 36.88 -19.15
CA ARG A 199 -19.22 36.27 -19.93
C ARG A 199 -20.35 37.25 -20.32
N PRO A 200 -21.13 36.96 -21.38
CA PRO A 200 -22.49 36.39 -21.17
C PRO A 200 -22.88 35.32 -22.24
N GLU A 201 -23.31 34.12 -21.86
CA GLU A 201 -24.71 33.60 -21.85
C GLU A 201 -25.51 33.66 -23.18
N ARG A 202 -25.71 32.45 -23.77
CA ARG A 202 -26.85 31.82 -24.50
C ARG A 202 -27.84 32.68 -25.33
N PRO A 203 -28.39 32.11 -26.43
CA PRO A 203 -29.63 31.33 -26.29
C PRO A 203 -29.74 30.05 -27.15
N GLU A 204 -30.78 29.27 -26.87
CA GLU A 204 -31.14 27.93 -27.39
C GLU A 204 -31.93 27.90 -28.71
N LYS A 205 -31.78 26.77 -29.46
CA LYS A 205 -32.75 25.99 -30.30
C LYS A 205 -33.51 26.71 -31.44
N PRO A 206 -34.20 26.01 -32.39
CA PRO A 206 -34.65 24.58 -32.45
C PRO A 206 -34.19 23.80 -33.72
N GLU A 207 -34.06 22.47 -33.75
CA GLU A 207 -35.07 21.38 -33.91
C GLU A 207 -35.95 21.44 -35.18
N LYS A 208 -35.66 20.58 -36.19
CA LYS A 208 -36.59 19.67 -36.93
C LYS A 208 -36.06 19.18 -38.30
N GLY A 209 -36.39 17.93 -38.62
CA GLY A 209 -36.38 17.32 -39.96
C GLY A 209 -35.27 16.26 -40.11
N ARG A 210 -35.54 14.98 -40.31
CA ARG A 210 -36.69 14.28 -40.88
C ARG A 210 -36.61 12.80 -40.50
#